data_AF-A0A1F5XBU4-F1
#
_entry.id   AF-A0A1F5XBU4-F1
#
_cell.length_a   1.000
_cell.length_b   1.000
_cell.length_c   1.000
_cell.angle_alpha   90.00
_cell.angle_beta   90.00
_cell.angle_gamma   90.00
#
_symmetry.space_group_name_H-M   'P 1'
#
loop_
_entity.id
_entity.type
_entity.pdbx_description
1 polymer ?
#
loop_
_entity_poly.entity_id
_entity_poly.type
_entity_poly.pdbx_seq_one_letter_code
_entity_poly.pdbx_strand_id
1 'polypeptide(L)'
;MDNFLTLLSWEAEEYAHHDKGKDWFWSVGIVSIGFFALALILQNYLFAIMILIGGFAVALHGSKKPKTVHFAITSRGVAVDNTLYPYDNLKYFWINYDPPHIRDLYLISSKTFQLQITIPLGNADPNEIREHLIKFLEEKEIEESLFDSIARFFRF
;
A
#
# COMPACT_ATOMS: atom_id res chain seq x y z
N MET A 1 17.23 12.91 17.91
CA MET A 1 16.11 13.20 17.00
C MET A 1 16.36 14.62 16.53
N ASP A 2 16.87 14.79 15.31
CA ASP A 2 17.25 16.11 14.82
C ASP A 2 15.98 16.93 14.58
N ASN A 3 15.92 18.12 15.18
CA ASN A 3 14.82 19.07 15.07
C ASN A 3 14.77 19.66 13.65
N PHE A 4 14.27 18.90 12.68
CA PHE A 4 13.84 19.46 11.41
C PHE A 4 12.46 20.09 11.61
N LEU A 5 12.25 21.27 11.03
CA LEU A 5 10.94 21.93 11.06
C LEU A 5 9.97 21.07 10.23
N THR A 6 9.13 20.31 10.92
CA THR A 6 7.99 19.61 10.32
C THR A 6 6.98 20.65 9.88
N LEU A 7 6.75 20.72 8.56
CA LEU A 7 5.78 21.64 7.97
C LEU A 7 4.37 21.06 8.04
N LEU A 8 4.26 19.76 7.74
CA LEU A 8 3.00 19.01 7.75
C LEU A 8 3.29 17.56 8.14
N SER A 9 2.42 16.93 8.92
CA SER A 9 2.51 15.51 9.23
C SER A 9 1.13 14.87 9.26
N TRP A 10 1.01 13.66 8.73
CA TRP A 10 -0.21 12.87 8.75
C TRP A 10 0.08 11.40 8.94
N GLU A 11 -0.95 10.65 9.32
CA GLU A 11 -0.91 9.21 9.44
C GLU A 11 -1.81 8.61 8.38
N ALA A 12 -1.30 7.58 7.70
CA ALA A 12 -2.09 6.80 6.75
C ALA A 12 -1.70 5.32 6.83
N GLU A 13 -2.63 4.45 6.47
CA GLU A 13 -2.35 3.02 6.35
C GLU A 13 -1.49 2.77 5.11
N GLU A 14 -0.41 2.00 5.24
CA GLU A 14 0.59 1.72 4.18
C GLU A 14 -0.03 1.28 2.84
N TYR A 15 -1.23 0.67 2.89
CA TYR A 15 -2.03 0.29 1.76
C TYR A 15 -3.48 0.70 2.01
N ALA A 16 -4.18 1.17 0.98
CA ALA A 16 -5.64 1.37 1.04
C ALA A 16 -6.31 0.03 1.41
N HIS A 17 -6.65 -0.14 2.68
CA HIS A 17 -7.19 -1.40 3.16
C HIS A 17 -8.59 -1.60 2.58
N HIS A 18 -8.70 -2.55 1.66
CA HIS A 18 -9.95 -3.27 1.55
C HIS A 18 -10.02 -4.18 2.76
N ASP A 19 -10.81 -3.80 3.76
CA ASP A 19 -11.19 -4.68 4.86
C ASP A 19 -11.58 -6.03 4.27
N LYS A 20 -10.74 -7.05 4.50
CA LYS A 20 -11.09 -8.43 4.16
C LYS A 20 -12.20 -8.83 5.12
N GLY A 21 -13.43 -8.56 4.71
CA GLY A 21 -14.63 -8.86 5.47
C GLY A 21 -14.75 -10.35 5.77
N LYS A 22 -15.66 -10.70 6.68
CA LYS A 22 -15.93 -12.09 7.08
C LYS A 22 -16.14 -13.02 5.87
N ASP A 23 -16.71 -12.49 4.79
CA ASP A 23 -16.96 -13.23 3.55
C ASP A 23 -15.68 -13.77 2.88
N TRP A 24 -14.56 -13.04 2.99
CA TRP A 24 -13.27 -13.50 2.47
C TRP A 24 -12.77 -14.73 3.24
N PHE A 25 -12.83 -14.69 4.58
CA PHE A 25 -12.47 -15.82 5.44
C PHE A 25 -13.39 -17.02 5.23
N TRP A 26 -14.70 -16.79 5.07
CA TRP A 26 -15.65 -17.84 4.72
C TRP A 26 -15.32 -18.49 3.38
N SER A 27 -14.92 -17.71 2.38
CA SER A 27 -14.55 -18.20 1.06
C SER A 27 -13.30 -19.09 1.12
N VAL A 28 -12.24 -18.63 1.81
CA VAL A 28 -11.02 -19.44 2.03
C VAL A 28 -11.35 -20.72 2.81
N GLY A 29 -12.21 -20.65 3.81
CA GLY A 29 -12.67 -21.80 4.59
C GLY A 29 -13.41 -22.83 3.74
N ILE A 30 -14.41 -22.40 2.97
CA ILE A 30 -15.21 -23.28 2.09
C ILE A 30 -14.32 -23.98 1.06
N VAL A 31 -13.44 -23.22 0.40
CA VAL A 31 -12.51 -23.78 -0.61
C VAL A 31 -11.56 -24.78 0.04
N SER A 32 -10.99 -24.45 1.20
CA SER A 32 -10.07 -25.35 1.91
C SER A 32 -10.76 -26.65 2.36
N ILE A 33 -11.99 -26.56 2.89
CA ILE A 33 -12.78 -27.73 3.29
C ILE A 33 -13.12 -28.60 2.07
N GLY A 34 -13.49 -27.99 0.94
CA GLY A 34 -13.78 -28.71 -0.31
C GLY A 34 -12.57 -29.51 -0.81
N PHE A 35 -11.39 -28.88 -0.86
CA PHE A 35 -10.15 -29.58 -1.24
C PHE A 35 -9.73 -30.63 -0.22
N PHE A 36 -9.90 -30.37 1.07
CA PHE A 36 -9.59 -31.34 2.11
C PHE A 36 -10.47 -32.60 2.00
N ALA A 37 -11.78 -32.44 1.82
CA ALA A 37 -12.70 -33.55 1.61
C ALA A 37 -12.35 -34.34 0.34
N LEU A 38 -12.03 -33.66 -0.76
CA LEU A 38 -11.57 -34.29 -2.00
C LEU A 38 -10.29 -35.10 -1.77
N ALA A 39 -9.34 -34.56 -1.00
CA ALA A 39 -8.08 -35.23 -0.66
C ALA A 39 -8.34 -36.54 0.11
N LEU A 40 -9.28 -36.54 1.06
CA LEU A 40 -9.66 -37.74 1.81
C LEU A 40 -10.33 -38.80 0.93
N ILE A 41 -11.22 -38.40 0.02
CA ILE A 41 -11.88 -39.33 -0.93
C ILE A 41 -10.84 -40.00 -1.84
N LEU A 42 -9.84 -39.22 -2.28
CA LEU A 42 -8.73 -39.72 -3.09
C LEU A 42 -7.66 -40.46 -2.26
N GLN A 43 -7.87 -40.62 -0.95
CA GLN A 43 -6.91 -41.20 0.02
C GLN A 43 -5.52 -40.53 -0.01
N ASN A 44 -5.47 -39.27 -0.42
CA ASN A 44 -4.24 -38.49 -0.50
C ASN A 44 -4.06 -37.67 0.78
N TYR A 45 -3.58 -38.34 1.83
CA TYR A 45 -3.37 -37.73 3.14
C TYR A 45 -2.31 -36.62 3.12
N LEU A 46 -1.29 -36.71 2.25
CA LEU A 46 -0.27 -35.67 2.11
C LEU A 46 -0.89 -34.37 1.60
N PHE A 47 -1.74 -34.47 0.56
CA PHE A 47 -2.45 -33.32 0.01
C PHE A 47 -3.42 -32.73 1.05
N ALA A 48 -4.12 -33.56 1.82
CA ALA A 48 -5.01 -33.12 2.89
C ALA A 48 -4.27 -32.25 3.93
N ILE A 49 -3.07 -32.67 4.36
CA ILE A 49 -2.23 -31.90 5.29
C ILE A 49 -1.75 -30.60 4.66
N MET A 50 -1.32 -30.62 3.39
CA MET A 50 -0.93 -29.40 2.67
C MET A 50 -2.07 -28.38 2.61
N ILE A 51 -3.30 -28.81 2.36
CA ILE A 51 -4.47 -27.93 2.32
C ILE A 51 -4.72 -27.28 3.68
N LEU A 52 -4.59 -28.02 4.78
CA LEU A 52 -4.72 -27.46 6.12
C LEU A 52 -3.66 -26.39 6.40
N ILE A 53 -2.39 -26.69 6.11
CA ILE A 53 -1.29 -25.75 6.33
C ILE A 53 -1.43 -24.53 5.43
N GLY A 54 -1.74 -24.73 4.15
CA GLY A 54 -1.91 -23.66 3.16
C GLY A 54 -3.09 -22.76 3.48
N GLY A 55 -4.26 -23.34 3.80
CA GLY A 55 -5.45 -22.58 4.21
C GLY A 55 -5.19 -21.77 5.48
N PHE A 56 -4.50 -22.35 6.47
CA PHE A 56 -4.10 -21.64 7.68
C PHE A 56 -3.12 -20.50 7.38
N ALA A 57 -2.11 -20.73 6.53
CA ALA A 57 -1.14 -19.70 6.14
C ALA A 57 -1.82 -18.54 5.40
N VAL A 58 -2.76 -18.83 4.48
CA VAL A 58 -3.55 -17.82 3.77
C VAL A 58 -4.41 -17.03 4.74
N ALA A 59 -5.09 -17.69 5.67
CA ALA A 59 -5.88 -17.02 6.70
C ALA A 59 -5.01 -16.10 7.57
N LEU A 60 -3.86 -16.60 8.06
CA LEU A 60 -2.92 -15.82 8.87
C LEU A 60 -2.38 -14.61 8.12
N HIS A 61 -2.04 -14.77 6.84
CA HIS A 61 -1.59 -13.66 6.00
C HIS A 61 -2.70 -12.64 5.76
N GLY A 62 -3.93 -13.10 5.51
CA GLY A 62 -5.11 -12.24 5.34
C GLY A 62 -5.53 -11.48 6.59
N SER A 63 -5.17 -11.97 7.79
CA SER A 63 -5.43 -11.29 9.07
C SER A 63 -4.41 -10.21 9.45
N LYS A 64 -3.33 -10.03 8.67
CA LYS A 64 -2.39 -8.94 8.92
C LYS A 64 -3.05 -7.62 8.58
N LYS A 65 -3.36 -6.83 9.61
CA LYS A 65 -3.78 -5.43 9.45
C LYS A 65 -2.63 -4.62 8.85
N PRO A 66 -2.90 -3.69 7.92
CA PRO A 66 -1.89 -2.76 7.45
C PRO A 66 -1.39 -1.93 8.64
N LYS A 67 -0.09 -1.66 8.64
CA LYS A 67 0.50 -0.80 9.66
C LYS A 67 0.11 0.64 9.34
N THR A 68 -0.21 1.41 10.38
CA THR A 68 -0.27 2.86 10.30
C THR A 68 1.15 3.38 10.17
N VAL A 69 1.43 4.12 9.11
CA VAL A 69 2.73 4.72 8.81
C VAL A 69 2.61 6.22 9.02
N HIS A 70 3.63 6.83 9.65
CA HIS A 70 3.69 8.26 9.89
C HIS A 70 4.42 8.94 8.73
N PHE A 71 3.77 9.92 8.12
CA PHE A 71 4.32 10.71 7.03
C PHE A 71 4.52 12.15 7.48
N ALA A 72 5.63 12.76 7.08
CA ALA A 72 5.88 14.16 7.37
C ALA A 72 6.62 14.86 6.23
N ILE A 73 6.14 16.04 5.85
CA ILE A 73 6.85 16.96 4.98
C ILE A 73 7.69 17.86 5.87
N THR A 74 9.01 17.82 5.65
CA THR A 74 9.97 18.64 6.39
C THR A 74 10.63 19.64 5.45
N SER A 75 11.36 20.61 6.03
CA SER A 75 12.14 21.56 5.25
C SER A 75 13.29 20.93 4.44
N ARG A 76 13.68 19.67 4.72
CA ARG A 76 14.78 18.97 4.03
C ARG A 76 14.32 17.88 3.06
N GLY A 77 13.08 17.43 3.18
CA GLY A 77 12.56 16.30 2.42
C GLY A 77 11.28 15.71 3.00
N VAL A 78 10.87 14.57 2.46
CA VAL A 78 9.70 13.83 2.93
C VAL A 78 10.17 12.69 3.85
N ALA A 79 9.64 12.64 5.06
CA ALA A 79 9.90 11.57 6.02
C ALA A 79 8.77 10.53 6.00
N VAL A 80 9.17 9.27 5.99
CA VAL A 80 8.29 8.09 6.09
C VAL A 80 8.78 7.26 7.26
N ASP A 81 7.98 7.19 8.33
CA ASP A 81 8.34 6.68 9.65
C ASP A 81 9.71 7.21 10.12
N ASN A 82 10.74 6.37 10.03
CA ASN A 82 12.09 6.64 10.53
C ASN A 82 13.10 6.93 9.41
N THR A 83 12.64 7.04 8.16
CA THR A 83 13.46 7.28 6.97
C THR A 83 13.15 8.64 6.36
N LEU A 84 14.17 9.48 6.16
CA LEU A 84 14.03 10.76 5.46
C LEU A 84 14.47 10.61 4.00
N TYR A 85 13.62 11.04 3.07
CA TYR A 85 13.91 11.18 1.65
C TYR A 85 14.19 12.65 1.31
N PRO A 86 15.47 13.05 1.16
CA PRO A 86 15.84 14.42 0.84
C PRO A 86 15.31 14.84 -0.54
N TYR A 87 14.96 16.13 -0.69
CA TYR A 87 14.49 16.67 -1.98
C TYR A 87 15.53 16.50 -3.10
N ASP A 88 16.83 16.56 -2.79
CA ASP A 88 17.91 16.33 -3.78
C ASP A 88 17.84 14.93 -4.43
N ASN A 89 17.23 13.96 -3.75
CA ASN A 89 17.05 12.59 -4.24
C ASN A 89 15.70 12.36 -4.92
N LEU A 90 14.85 13.38 -4.99
CA LEU A 90 13.51 13.35 -5.58
C LEU A 90 13.49 14.21 -6.84
N LYS A 91 12.81 13.75 -7.88
CA LYS A 91 12.80 14.40 -9.20
C LYS A 91 11.52 15.19 -9.44
N TYR A 92 10.38 14.58 -9.16
CA TYR A 92 9.06 15.18 -9.27
C TYR A 92 8.10 14.44 -8.33
N PHE A 93 6.92 15.04 -8.11
CA PHE A 93 5.83 14.41 -7.39
C PHE A 93 4.53 14.45 -8.22
N TRP A 94 3.60 13.56 -7.91
CA TRP A 94 2.24 13.56 -8.45
C TRP A 94 1.25 13.27 -7.34
N ILE A 95 0.16 14.03 -7.28
CA ILE A 95 -0.94 13.74 -6.37
C ILE A 95 -2.05 13.13 -7.19
N ASN A 96 -2.23 11.81 -7.06
CA ASN A 96 -3.35 11.11 -7.66
C ASN A 96 -4.54 11.13 -6.71
N TYR A 97 -5.51 11.98 -7.02
CA TYR A 97 -6.70 12.18 -6.20
C TYR A 97 -7.96 11.97 -7.04
N ASP A 98 -8.55 10.78 -6.93
CA ASP A 98 -9.82 10.40 -7.55
C ASP A 98 -10.74 9.78 -6.49
N PRO A 99 -11.46 10.61 -5.71
CA PRO A 99 -12.39 10.14 -4.71
C PRO A 99 -13.54 9.33 -5.34
N PRO A 100 -13.97 8.21 -4.75
CA PRO A 100 -13.66 7.74 -3.40
C PRO A 100 -12.49 6.75 -3.31
N HIS A 101 -11.79 6.46 -4.41
CA HIS A 101 -10.92 5.28 -4.53
C HIS A 101 -9.42 5.58 -4.48
N ILE A 102 -8.98 6.76 -4.92
CA ILE A 102 -7.56 7.09 -5.04
C ILE A 102 -7.24 8.34 -4.24
N ARG A 103 -6.29 8.21 -3.32
CA ARG A 103 -5.79 9.30 -2.49
C ARG A 103 -4.30 9.06 -2.20
N ASP A 104 -3.49 9.12 -3.25
CA ASP A 104 -2.07 8.76 -3.17
C ASP A 104 -1.17 9.90 -3.65
N LEU A 105 -0.04 10.07 -2.97
CA LEU A 105 1.07 10.92 -3.38
C LEU A 105 2.18 10.01 -3.89
N TYR A 106 2.58 10.22 -5.14
CA TYR A 106 3.72 9.55 -5.74
C TYR A 106 4.94 10.47 -5.70
N LEU A 107 6.06 9.97 -5.16
CA LEU A 107 7.36 10.62 -5.20
C LEU A 107 8.31 9.79 -6.07
N ILE A 108 8.89 10.41 -7.09
CA ILE A 108 9.82 9.72 -8.00
C ILE A 108 11.25 10.06 -7.60
N SER A 109 12.07 9.05 -7.33
CA SER A 109 13.49 9.26 -7.04
C SER A 109 14.30 9.60 -8.29
N SER A 110 15.31 10.47 -8.13
CA SER A 110 16.27 10.84 -9.17
C SER A 110 17.36 9.78 -9.44
N LYS A 111 17.44 8.73 -8.61
CA LYS A 111 18.46 7.67 -8.73
C LYS A 111 18.19 6.70 -9.89
N THR A 112 19.26 6.07 -10.40
CA THR A 112 19.30 5.21 -11.61
C THR A 112 18.32 4.04 -11.62
N PHE A 113 17.91 3.55 -10.45
CA PHE A 113 16.74 2.68 -10.31
C PHE A 113 15.55 3.57 -9.92
N GLN A 114 14.62 3.78 -10.85
CA GLN A 114 13.39 4.56 -10.66
C GLN A 114 12.54 3.93 -9.55
N LEU A 115 12.83 4.28 -8.30
CA LEU A 115 12.02 3.94 -7.16
C LEU A 115 10.90 4.97 -7.08
N GLN A 116 9.68 4.54 -7.40
CA GLN A 116 8.47 5.27 -7.09
C GLN A 116 8.09 4.96 -5.64
N ILE A 117 7.96 6.00 -4.82
CA ILE A 117 7.49 5.90 -3.45
C ILE A 117 6.02 6.33 -3.48
N THR A 118 5.12 5.39 -3.18
CA THR A 118 3.69 5.67 -3.03
C THR A 118 3.40 5.98 -1.56
N ILE A 119 2.82 7.15 -1.31
CA ILE A 119 2.45 7.63 0.02
C ILE A 119 0.93 7.83 0.05
N PRO A 120 0.19 7.01 0.82
CA PRO A 120 -1.24 7.22 0.98
C PRO A 120 -1.51 8.51 1.75
N LEU A 121 -2.45 9.31 1.25
CA LEU A 121 -2.86 10.59 1.84
C LEU A 121 -3.82 10.39 3.03
N GLY A 122 -4.60 9.30 3.02
CA GLY A 122 -5.59 9.00 4.04
C GLY A 122 -6.65 10.12 4.18
N ASN A 123 -6.57 10.84 5.30
CA ASN A 123 -7.44 11.98 5.64
C ASN A 123 -6.75 13.34 5.47
N ALA A 124 -5.49 13.39 5.05
CA ALA A 124 -4.79 14.65 4.81
C ALA A 124 -5.38 15.38 3.60
N ASP A 125 -5.40 16.72 3.64
CA ASP A 125 -5.86 17.54 2.51
C ASP A 125 -4.82 17.49 1.38
N PRO A 126 -5.16 16.97 0.19
CA PRO A 126 -4.25 16.94 -0.95
C PRO A 126 -3.77 18.33 -1.36
N ASN A 127 -4.59 19.38 -1.17
CA ASN A 127 -4.21 20.74 -1.54
C ASN A 127 -3.15 21.29 -0.59
N GLU A 128 -3.28 21.05 0.71
CA GLU A 128 -2.28 21.46 1.70
C GLU A 128 -0.93 20.79 1.40
N ILE A 129 -0.94 19.49 1.11
CA ILE A 129 0.26 18.74 0.69
C ILE A 129 0.87 19.34 -0.58
N ARG A 130 0.05 19.65 -1.60
CA ARG A 130 0.49 20.28 -2.84
C ARG A 130 1.17 21.62 -2.59
N GLU A 131 0.56 22.49 -1.79
CA GLU A 131 1.06 23.83 -1.48
C GLU A 131 2.43 23.82 -0.78
N HIS A 132 2.71 22.77 -0.01
CA HIS A 132 3.99 22.59 0.64
C HIS A 132 5.03 21.94 -0.28
N LEU A 133 4.67 20.90 -1.05
CA LEU A 133 5.61 20.18 -1.91
C LEU A 133 6.03 20.94 -3.16
N ILE A 134 5.12 21.72 -3.77
CA ILE A 134 5.41 22.47 -5.00
C ILE A 134 6.52 23.52 -4.82
N LYS A 135 6.79 23.93 -3.58
CA LYS A 135 7.89 24.84 -3.21
C LYS A 135 9.27 24.17 -3.32
N PHE A 136 9.33 22.85 -3.30
CA PHE A 136 10.57 22.07 -3.26
C PHE A 136 10.74 21.15 -4.48
N LEU A 137 9.65 20.65 -5.05
CA LEU A 137 9.64 19.70 -6.16
C LEU A 137 8.69 20.15 -7.27
N GLU A 138 8.97 19.72 -8.50
CA GLU A 138 8.07 19.93 -9.64
C GLU A 138 6.91 18.91 -9.61
N GLU A 139 5.69 19.34 -9.87
CA GLU A 139 4.53 18.45 -10.03
C GLU A 139 4.48 17.93 -11.49
N LYS A 140 4.51 16.60 -11.69
CA LYS A 140 4.35 15.99 -13.02
C LYS A 140 3.39 14.83 -12.96
N GLU A 141 2.41 14.84 -13.84
CA GLU A 141 1.47 13.73 -14.00
C GLU A 141 2.21 12.44 -14.38
N ILE A 142 1.90 11.37 -13.65
CA ILE A 142 2.35 10.02 -13.95
C ILE A 142 1.16 9.31 -14.57
N GLU A 143 1.26 8.93 -15.84
CA GLU A 143 0.31 7.99 -16.44
C GLU A 143 0.41 6.67 -15.69
N GLU A 144 -0.66 6.28 -14.98
CA GLU A 144 -0.75 4.92 -14.44
C GLU A 144 -0.62 3.94 -15.61
N SER A 145 0.31 2.99 -15.49
CA SER A 145 0.43 1.91 -16.47
C SER A 145 -0.93 1.20 -16.54
N LEU A 146 -1.45 0.93 -17.73
CA LEU A 146 -2.76 0.26 -17.89
C LEU A 146 -2.88 -1.06 -17.11
N PHE A 147 -1.74 -1.68 -16.79
CA PHE A 147 -1.65 -2.85 -15.93
C PHE A 147 -2.07 -2.60 -14.48
N ASP A 148 -1.77 -1.42 -13.93
CA ASP A 148 -2.15 -1.05 -12.56
C ASP A 148 -3.65 -0.80 -12.45
N SER A 149 -4.27 -0.20 -13.49
CA SER A 149 -5.73 -0.06 -13.58
C SER A 149 -6.44 -1.42 -13.62
N ILE A 150 -5.85 -2.39 -14.33
CA ILE A 150 -6.37 -3.76 -14.40
C ILE A 150 -6.22 -4.47 -13.06
N ALA A 151 -5.04 -4.44 -12.44
CA ALA A 151 -4.81 -5.07 -11.14
C ALA A 151 -5.77 -4.53 -10.06
N ARG A 152 -6.03 -3.22 -10.08
CA ARG A 152 -6.98 -2.55 -9.17
C ARG A 152 -8.43 -2.96 -9.42
N PHE A 153 -8.85 -3.09 -10.69
CA PHE A 153 -10.18 -3.62 -11.03
C PHE A 153 -10.37 -5.06 -10.51
N PHE A 154 -9.29 -5.84 -10.50
CA PHE A 154 -9.30 -7.22 -10.01
C PHE A 154 -9.11 -7.38 -8.49
N ARG A 155 -9.04 -6.30 -7.71
CA ARG A 155 -9.02 -6.33 -6.22
C ARG A 155 -7.99 -7.33 -5.64
N PHE A 156 -6.75 -7.30 -6.13
CA PHE A 156 -5.61 -7.96 -5.49
C PHE A 156 -4.73 -6.96 -4.75
#